data_AF-A0A2V8V622-F1
#
_entry.id   AF-A0A2V8V622-F1
#
_cell.length_a   1.000
_cell.length_b   1.000
_cell.length_c   1.000
_cell.angle_alpha   90.00
_cell.angle_beta   90.00
_cell.angle_gamma   90.00
#
_symmetry.space_group_name_H-M   'P 1'
#
loop_
_entity.id
_entity.type
_entity.pdbx_description
1 polymer ?
#
loop_
_entity_poly.entity_id
_entity_poly.type
_entity_poly.pdbx_seq_one_letter_code
_entity_poly.pdbx_strand_id
1 'polypeptide(L)'
;MAPARTGGCILGRCQSEPCEGLRASQEMNVMKSKAEKLLVVESGDALREHIVAVLSDAGYEVSTDYRDGMKSILAFHPDAVVLGANPPQLDCCDLLSQIKGSEHTQNIRVLMLSPGGSGERTRALDLGADDVLSLPFDPHELLSRVRSQLRSKHIADESRDRLRVAEENRNVNQQVVAAVNEERRTLRVGGLATVIVLIAASLVSLFYYRRTQEQNTRVYAAITRLQTGILSQQQLVERSRRARADVEPGLSPVGDPQKLQLQKKSEELRSKIAITKAEDASALRNQLSAVEGRLQKLETDGKFAEAIIQSYKPSICLIHVVLALRDHTTGQRLHYAGVTSSGEPTVDEHKNPLLSLTGNGPEVRLDIFGTGFLASSHGQILTNHHVAEPWWQNDELKEMLDQGLEPAIAEMTAYFPGVPHGVAIKTEKISPAADVAVVKGNVSDLGIKQIALADGRRSPVSGGPVVLLGYPTALDAILARAGEETLQSIAIASKGDPKQVMEELARRNLIRPITTQGHIGDVLPDKIVYDAQTTSGGSGGPLFNNEGKVIGINFAMVREFGGSNFAIPVGFGKSLLKP
;
A
#
# COMPACT_ATOMS: atom_id res chain seq x y z
N MET A 1 7.41 -9.95 -80.60
CA MET A 1 8.70 -9.40 -81.05
C MET A 1 9.43 -8.92 -79.82
N ALA A 2 10.67 -9.39 -79.66
CA ALA A 2 11.57 -9.34 -78.49
C ALA A 2 11.30 -10.33 -77.32
N PRO A 3 12.32 -11.05 -76.80
CA PRO A 3 12.19 -12.48 -76.47
C PRO A 3 12.73 -12.97 -75.10
N ALA A 4 12.22 -14.13 -74.69
CA ALA A 4 12.90 -15.33 -74.16
C ALA A 4 13.84 -15.35 -72.91
N ARG A 5 13.68 -16.48 -72.19
CA ARG A 5 14.64 -17.31 -71.41
C ARG A 5 14.70 -17.19 -69.87
N THR A 6 14.08 -18.18 -69.22
CA THR A 6 14.65 -19.22 -68.33
C THR A 6 15.90 -18.93 -67.50
N GLY A 7 15.84 -19.25 -66.20
CA GLY A 7 17.02 -19.57 -65.38
C GLY A 7 16.71 -19.69 -63.89
N GLY A 8 16.80 -20.91 -63.35
CA GLY A 8 16.82 -21.15 -61.90
C GLY A 8 18.24 -21.28 -61.35
N CYS A 9 18.29 -21.41 -60.01
CA CYS A 9 19.37 -21.89 -59.12
C CYS A 9 20.28 -20.89 -58.35
N ILE A 10 19.98 -20.79 -57.04
CA ILE A 10 20.81 -20.95 -55.83
C ILE A 10 22.28 -20.45 -55.82
N LEU A 11 22.59 -19.46 -54.96
CA LEU A 11 23.58 -19.47 -53.85
C LEU A 11 24.01 -18.03 -53.50
N GLY A 12 23.89 -17.63 -52.22
CA GLY A 12 24.51 -16.41 -51.71
C GLY A 12 24.01 -15.95 -50.34
N ARG A 13 24.84 -16.16 -49.31
CA ARG A 13 24.67 -15.69 -47.92
C ARG A 13 24.41 -14.18 -47.81
N CYS A 14 23.51 -13.78 -46.91
CA CYS A 14 23.56 -12.56 -46.09
C CYS A 14 22.85 -12.91 -44.77
N GLN A 15 23.57 -13.28 -43.71
CA GLN A 15 24.05 -12.38 -42.65
C GLN A 15 22.97 -11.44 -42.09
N SER A 16 22.74 -11.68 -40.80
CA SER A 16 21.83 -11.06 -39.85
C SER A 16 22.10 -9.58 -39.60
N GLU A 17 21.04 -8.78 -39.55
CA GLU A 17 20.95 -7.62 -38.65
C GLU A 17 19.58 -7.63 -37.94
N PRO A 18 19.50 -7.32 -36.63
CA PRO A 18 18.27 -7.35 -35.87
C PRO A 18 17.55 -5.99 -35.90
N CYS A 19 16.22 -6.04 -36.08
CA CYS A 19 15.33 -4.92 -35.80
C CYS A 19 15.11 -4.78 -34.28
N GLU A 20 16.02 -4.09 -33.60
CA GLU A 20 15.80 -3.50 -32.28
C GLU A 20 15.70 -1.98 -32.46
N GLY A 21 14.54 -1.39 -32.19
CA GLY A 21 14.43 0.07 -32.19
C GLY A 21 13.08 0.63 -32.60
N LEU A 22 11.98 0.19 -31.98
CA LEU A 22 10.71 0.94 -32.09
C LEU A 22 9.77 0.82 -30.88
N ARG A 23 10.25 0.33 -29.72
CA ARG A 23 9.45 0.24 -28.48
C ARG A 23 9.99 1.03 -27.28
N ALA A 24 11.14 1.70 -27.40
CA ALA A 24 11.75 2.45 -26.30
C ALA A 24 11.43 3.96 -26.29
N SER A 25 10.65 4.48 -27.25
CA SER A 25 10.44 5.92 -27.43
C SER A 25 9.11 6.47 -26.91
N GLN A 26 8.23 5.65 -26.30
CA GLN A 26 6.96 6.13 -25.74
C GLN A 26 6.91 6.24 -24.21
N GLU A 27 7.95 5.84 -23.47
CA GLU A 27 8.03 6.05 -22.01
C GLU A 27 8.79 7.32 -21.60
N MET A 28 9.38 8.05 -22.56
CA MET A 28 10.34 9.12 -22.27
C MET A 28 9.87 10.53 -22.65
N ASN A 29 8.57 10.78 -22.52
CA ASN A 29 8.01 12.14 -22.67
C ASN A 29 7.25 12.60 -21.41
N VAL A 30 7.75 12.22 -20.23
CA VAL A 30 7.50 12.97 -19.00
C VAL A 30 8.39 14.21 -19.09
N MET A 31 7.74 15.38 -19.11
CA MET A 31 8.26 16.73 -18.89
C MET A 31 9.78 16.84 -18.78
N LYS A 32 10.45 17.62 -19.65
CA LYS A 32 11.85 18.06 -19.48
C LYS A 32 12.08 18.47 -18.01
N SER A 33 12.58 17.55 -17.18
CA SER A 33 12.72 17.77 -15.76
C SER A 33 14.01 18.55 -15.56
N LYS A 34 13.92 19.64 -14.82
CA LYS A 34 15.08 20.30 -14.24
C LYS A 34 15.86 19.23 -13.45
N ALA A 35 17.19 19.19 -13.58
CA ALA A 35 18.00 18.27 -12.78
C ALA A 35 17.72 18.54 -11.29
N GLU A 36 17.35 17.50 -10.54
CA GLU A 36 17.03 17.60 -9.11
C GLU A 36 18.31 17.95 -8.35
N LYS A 37 18.21 18.94 -7.46
CA LYS A 37 19.35 19.55 -6.78
C LYS A 37 19.52 18.97 -5.39
N LEU A 38 20.71 18.46 -5.09
CA LEU A 38 21.04 17.86 -3.81
C LEU A 38 22.18 18.62 -3.14
N LEU A 39 22.03 18.94 -1.86
CA LEU A 39 23.11 19.49 -1.05
C LEU A 39 23.62 18.44 -0.06
N VAL A 40 24.91 18.16 -0.08
CA VAL A 40 25.57 17.28 0.89
C VAL A 40 26.29 18.13 1.91
N VAL A 41 25.85 18.06 3.17
CA VAL A 41 26.48 18.75 4.31
C VAL A 41 27.16 17.70 5.17
N GLU A 42 28.46 17.51 4.98
CA GLU A 42 29.26 16.49 5.67
C GLU A 42 30.67 17.01 5.94
N SER A 43 31.16 16.79 7.16
CA SER A 43 32.47 17.26 7.62
C SER A 43 33.62 16.33 7.19
N GLY A 44 33.36 15.02 7.06
CA GLY A 44 34.35 14.04 6.65
C GLY A 44 34.59 14.05 5.14
N ASP A 45 35.78 14.48 4.70
CA ASP A 45 36.13 14.63 3.28
C ASP A 45 35.91 13.34 2.46
N ALA A 46 36.40 12.20 2.96
CA ALA A 46 36.28 10.92 2.27
C ALA A 46 34.83 10.44 2.13
N LEU A 47 34.01 10.66 3.16
CA LEU A 47 32.59 10.28 3.13
C LEU A 47 31.81 11.22 2.20
N ARG A 48 32.08 12.52 2.25
CA ARG A 48 31.48 13.52 1.37
C ARG A 48 31.79 13.24 -0.10
N GLU A 49 33.05 12.98 -0.44
CA GLU A 49 33.47 12.62 -1.81
C GLU A 49 32.77 11.34 -2.28
N HIS A 50 32.65 10.34 -1.41
CA HIS A 50 31.95 9.09 -1.74
C HIS A 50 30.46 9.32 -2.04
N ILE A 51 29.76 10.10 -1.19
CA ILE A 51 28.35 10.45 -1.39
C ILE A 51 28.15 11.23 -2.69
N VAL A 52 29.02 12.22 -2.95
CA VAL A 52 28.95 13.05 -4.16
C VAL A 52 29.13 12.21 -5.41
N ALA A 53 30.07 11.27 -5.41
CA ALA A 53 30.30 10.36 -6.53
C ALA A 53 29.04 9.51 -6.82
N VAL A 54 28.48 8.86 -5.79
CA VAL A 54 27.28 8.03 -5.92
C VAL A 54 26.08 8.82 -6.46
N LEU A 55 25.85 10.05 -5.95
CA LEU A 55 24.72 10.88 -6.36
C LEU A 55 24.92 11.49 -7.76
N SER A 56 26.14 11.94 -8.08
CA SER A 56 26.44 12.51 -9.40
C SER A 56 26.37 11.46 -10.50
N ASP A 57 26.86 10.24 -10.25
CA ASP A 57 26.76 9.10 -11.17
C ASP A 57 25.30 8.72 -11.47
N ALA A 58 24.40 8.96 -10.51
CA ALA A 58 22.96 8.75 -10.68
C ALA A 58 22.24 9.92 -11.41
N GLY A 59 22.96 10.98 -11.78
CA GLY A 59 22.46 12.09 -12.59
C GLY A 59 21.92 13.29 -11.80
N TYR A 60 22.19 13.39 -10.50
CA TYR A 60 21.77 14.52 -9.66
C TYR A 60 22.73 15.72 -9.77
N GLU A 61 22.19 16.94 -9.63
CA GLU A 61 23.03 18.15 -9.50
C GLU A 61 23.42 18.30 -8.02
N VAL A 62 24.68 17.97 -7.69
CA VAL A 62 25.14 17.90 -6.29
C VAL A 62 26.02 19.10 -5.94
N SER A 63 25.69 19.79 -4.85
CA SER A 63 26.54 20.79 -4.19
C SER A 63 26.99 20.28 -2.82
N THR A 64 28.07 20.84 -2.28
CA THR A 64 28.65 20.39 -1.00
C THR A 64 28.89 21.54 -0.04
N ASP A 65 28.74 21.26 1.25
CA ASP A 65 29.14 22.13 2.35
C ASP A 65 29.70 21.29 3.50
N TYR A 66 30.44 21.93 4.39
CA TYR A 66 31.08 21.34 5.56
C TYR A 66 30.94 22.20 6.83
N ARG A 67 30.36 23.42 6.75
CA ARG A 67 30.35 24.37 7.86
C ARG A 67 29.07 25.22 8.02
N ASP A 68 28.54 25.82 6.95
CA ASP A 68 27.41 26.77 7.04
C ASP A 68 26.30 26.42 6.04
N GLY A 69 25.68 25.26 6.28
CA GLY A 69 24.72 24.65 5.37
C GLY A 69 23.52 25.55 5.03
N MET A 70 23.13 26.50 5.91
CA MET A 70 22.01 27.39 5.65
C MET A 70 22.31 28.39 4.53
N LYS A 71 23.52 28.97 4.50
CA LYS A 71 23.93 29.87 3.42
C LYS A 71 23.92 29.14 2.07
N SER A 72 24.39 27.90 2.05
CA SER A 72 24.40 27.06 0.85
C SER A 72 22.99 26.66 0.42
N ILE A 73 22.08 26.38 1.36
CA ILE A 73 20.65 26.10 1.07
C ILE A 73 19.98 27.31 0.41
N LEU A 74 20.22 28.51 0.93
CA LEU A 74 19.65 29.75 0.39
C LEU A 74 20.25 30.14 -0.96
N ALA A 75 21.51 29.77 -1.25
CA ALA A 75 22.14 30.05 -2.54
C ALA A 75 21.81 29.01 -3.62
N PHE A 76 21.76 27.73 -3.23
CA PHE A 76 21.64 26.61 -4.17
C PHE A 76 20.19 26.15 -4.39
N HIS A 77 19.31 26.40 -3.41
CA HIS A 77 17.91 25.94 -3.38
C HIS A 77 17.79 24.43 -3.67
N PRO A 78 18.35 23.57 -2.81
CA PRO A 78 18.28 22.13 -2.98
C PRO A 78 16.86 21.59 -2.78
N ASP A 79 16.53 20.53 -3.51
CA ASP A 79 15.30 19.75 -3.33
C ASP A 79 15.41 18.80 -2.12
N ALA A 80 16.62 18.31 -1.87
CA ALA A 80 16.94 17.57 -0.65
C ALA A 80 18.36 17.83 -0.14
N VAL A 81 18.54 17.65 1.16
CA VAL A 81 19.81 17.80 1.89
C VAL A 81 20.18 16.44 2.48
N VAL A 82 21.39 15.97 2.19
CA VAL A 82 22.02 14.85 2.88
C VAL A 82 22.88 15.43 4.00
N LEU A 83 22.50 15.17 5.25
CA LEU A 83 23.10 15.79 6.43
C LEU A 83 23.85 14.74 7.26
N GLY A 84 25.18 14.87 7.32
CA GLY A 84 26.04 14.04 8.15
C GLY A 84 25.90 14.35 9.62
N ALA A 85 25.77 13.33 10.49
CA ALA A 85 25.80 13.49 11.94
C ALA A 85 27.22 13.30 12.50
N ASN A 86 27.72 14.29 13.25
CA ASN A 86 28.96 14.18 14.01
C ASN A 86 28.68 13.81 15.47
N PRO A 87 29.12 12.64 15.98
CA PRO A 87 29.03 12.31 17.40
C PRO A 87 30.14 13.02 18.21
N PRO A 88 29.98 13.32 19.52
CA PRO A 88 28.90 12.93 20.45
C PRO A 88 27.82 14.00 20.69
N GLN A 89 27.95 15.18 20.08
CA GLN A 89 26.98 16.27 20.15
C GLN A 89 26.35 16.40 18.77
N LEU A 90 25.04 16.16 18.66
CA LEU A 90 24.30 16.35 17.43
C LEU A 90 24.24 17.86 17.06
N ASP A 91 25.37 18.48 16.70
CA ASP A 91 25.45 19.86 16.20
C ASP A 91 24.66 20.04 14.88
N CYS A 92 24.17 18.94 14.29
CA CYS A 92 23.29 18.92 13.13
C CYS A 92 21.83 19.27 13.47
N CYS A 93 21.46 19.27 14.75
CA CYS A 93 20.12 19.65 15.21
C CYS A 93 19.77 21.09 14.87
N ASP A 94 20.75 22.01 14.94
CA ASP A 94 20.51 23.42 14.70
C ASP A 94 20.19 23.68 13.23
N LEU A 95 20.94 23.07 12.31
CA LEU A 95 20.67 23.20 10.88
C LEU A 95 19.35 22.53 10.50
N LEU A 96 19.07 21.32 11.00
CA LEU A 96 17.79 20.64 10.76
C LEU A 96 16.60 21.48 11.28
N SER A 97 16.70 22.00 12.50
CA SER A 97 15.68 22.86 13.10
C SER A 97 15.50 24.16 12.33
N GLN A 98 16.58 24.78 11.83
CA GLN A 98 16.49 25.98 11.01
C GLN A 98 15.85 25.69 9.64
N ILE A 99 16.18 24.56 9.01
CA ILE A 99 15.56 24.13 7.75
C ILE A 99 14.06 23.96 7.97
N LYS A 100 13.68 23.18 8.98
CA LYS A 100 12.28 22.82 9.26
C LYS A 100 11.46 23.94 9.91
N GLY A 101 12.11 24.90 10.55
CA GLY A 101 11.46 26.03 11.24
C GLY A 101 11.18 27.25 10.37
N SER A 102 11.67 27.31 9.12
CA SER A 102 11.47 28.44 8.21
C SER A 102 10.48 28.09 7.09
N GLU A 103 9.53 28.98 6.84
CA GLU A 103 8.46 28.78 5.85
C GLU A 103 9.00 28.50 4.44
N HIS A 104 10.14 29.09 4.10
CA HIS A 104 10.78 28.98 2.79
C HIS A 104 11.63 27.71 2.63
N THR A 105 12.06 27.07 3.72
CA THR A 105 13.00 25.94 3.69
C THR A 105 12.42 24.65 4.28
N GLN A 106 11.30 24.71 5.01
CA GLN A 106 10.69 23.55 5.67
C GLN A 106 10.31 22.42 4.71
N ASN A 107 10.15 22.74 3.42
CA ASN A 107 9.77 21.83 2.35
C ASN A 107 10.95 21.11 1.70
N ILE A 108 12.17 21.44 2.11
CA ILE A 108 13.37 20.73 1.70
C ILE A 108 13.42 19.42 2.46
N ARG A 109 13.65 18.31 1.74
CA ARG A 109 13.77 16.99 2.37
C ARG A 109 15.15 16.85 3.01
N VAL A 110 15.23 16.30 4.22
CA VAL A 110 16.48 16.11 4.94
C VAL A 110 16.66 14.63 5.24
N LEU A 111 17.64 14.01 4.58
CA LEU A 111 18.11 12.66 4.85
C LEU A 111 19.33 12.75 5.79
N MET A 112 19.21 12.27 7.02
CA MET A 112 20.34 12.25 7.95
C MET A 112 21.19 10.99 7.80
N LEU A 113 22.51 11.13 7.85
CA LEU A 113 23.45 10.03 7.97
C LEU A 113 23.88 9.90 9.43
N SER A 114 23.65 8.74 10.05
CA SER A 114 23.95 8.52 11.46
C SER A 114 24.93 7.37 11.66
N PRO A 115 25.99 7.53 12.48
CA PRO A 115 26.91 6.46 12.83
C PRO A 115 26.37 5.49 13.91
N GLY A 116 25.21 5.75 14.49
CA GLY A 116 24.71 5.06 15.68
C GLY A 116 23.59 4.03 15.48
N GLY A 117 23.15 3.47 16.61
CA GLY A 117 22.08 2.46 16.70
C GLY A 117 20.66 3.04 16.66
N SER A 118 19.65 2.19 16.89
CA SER A 118 18.23 2.55 16.76
C SER A 118 17.81 3.84 17.48
N GLY A 119 18.34 4.11 18.68
CA GLY A 119 18.00 5.31 19.46
C GLY A 119 18.45 6.64 18.83
N GLU A 120 19.57 6.68 18.11
CA GLU A 120 20.01 7.90 17.41
C GLU A 120 19.16 8.17 16.17
N ARG A 121 18.72 7.11 15.49
CA ARG A 121 17.79 7.22 14.35
C ARG A 121 16.42 7.73 14.77
N THR A 122 15.88 7.20 15.88
CA THR A 122 14.62 7.69 16.44
C THR A 122 14.74 9.18 16.78
N ARG A 123 15.83 9.60 17.42
CA ARG A 123 16.06 11.01 17.76
C ARG A 123 16.15 11.90 16.52
N ALA A 124 16.82 11.46 15.46
CA ALA A 124 16.91 12.22 14.21
C ALA A 124 15.53 12.41 13.55
N LEU A 125 14.68 11.39 13.57
CA LEU A 125 13.29 11.50 13.08
C LEU A 125 12.43 12.40 13.98
N ASP A 126 12.55 12.28 15.30
CA ASP A 126 11.84 13.12 16.28
C ASP A 126 12.17 14.62 16.11
N LEU A 127 13.38 14.93 15.64
CA LEU A 127 13.83 16.29 15.34
C LEU A 127 13.37 16.80 13.97
N GLY A 128 12.63 15.99 13.21
CA GLY A 128 12.03 16.37 11.94
C GLY A 128 12.85 16.00 10.71
N ALA A 129 13.84 15.10 10.81
CA ALA A 129 14.44 14.50 9.61
C ALA A 129 13.38 13.69 8.86
N ASP A 130 13.40 13.74 7.52
CA ASP A 130 12.43 13.02 6.70
C ASP A 130 12.81 11.54 6.52
N ASP A 131 14.09 11.22 6.72
CA ASP A 131 14.62 9.85 6.70
C ASP A 131 16.00 9.80 7.37
N VAL A 132 16.44 8.60 7.74
CA VAL A 132 17.75 8.37 8.37
C VAL A 132 18.42 7.13 7.80
N LEU A 133 19.68 7.26 7.40
CA LEU A 133 20.52 6.19 6.89
C LEU A 133 21.70 5.93 7.83
N SER A 134 21.91 4.67 8.20
CA SER A 134 23.01 4.27 9.08
C SER A 134 24.33 4.17 8.31
N LEU A 135 25.44 4.60 8.92
CA LEU A 135 26.79 4.35 8.43
C LEU A 135 27.33 3.02 8.99
N PRO A 136 28.04 2.20 8.19
CA PRO A 136 28.23 2.33 6.74
C PRO A 136 26.94 2.00 5.97
N PHE A 137 26.73 2.64 4.81
CA PHE A 137 25.56 2.41 3.95
C PHE A 137 25.93 1.74 2.63
N ASP A 138 24.95 1.08 2.02
CA ASP A 138 25.03 0.64 0.63
C ASP A 138 24.68 1.80 -0.33
N PRO A 139 25.47 2.06 -1.40
CA PRO A 139 25.16 3.10 -2.39
C PRO A 139 23.76 2.99 -3.01
N HIS A 140 23.27 1.77 -3.25
CA HIS A 140 21.92 1.55 -3.76
C HIS A 140 20.85 1.91 -2.73
N GLU A 141 21.13 1.71 -1.44
CA GLU A 141 20.22 2.15 -0.38
C GLU A 141 20.16 3.68 -0.33
N LEU A 142 21.31 4.38 -0.35
CA LEU A 142 21.35 5.84 -0.40
C LEU A 142 20.53 6.39 -1.57
N LEU A 143 20.72 5.85 -2.77
CA LEU A 143 19.98 6.27 -3.97
C LEU A 143 18.48 6.00 -3.86
N SER A 144 18.10 4.84 -3.32
CA SER A 144 16.68 4.48 -3.10
C SER A 144 15.99 5.44 -2.13
N ARG A 145 16.67 5.77 -1.03
CA ARG A 145 16.18 6.71 0.00
C ARG A 145 16.02 8.11 -0.58
N VAL A 146 17.04 8.63 -1.25
CA VAL A 146 16.99 9.94 -1.91
C VAL A 146 15.85 10.01 -2.93
N ARG A 147 15.68 9.00 -3.80
CA ARG A 147 14.56 8.93 -4.76
C ARG A 147 13.19 8.94 -4.07
N SER A 148 13.05 8.19 -2.98
CA SER A 148 11.81 8.16 -2.20
C SER A 148 11.47 9.54 -1.63
N GLN A 149 12.48 10.25 -1.12
CA GLN A 149 12.31 11.59 -0.56
C GLN A 149 11.94 12.63 -1.62
N LEU A 150 12.62 12.63 -2.76
CA LEU A 150 12.33 13.54 -3.88
C LEU A 150 10.94 13.29 -4.47
N ARG A 151 10.55 12.03 -4.64
CA ARG A 151 9.18 11.67 -5.08
C ARG A 151 8.12 12.18 -4.10
N SER A 152 8.36 12.02 -2.80
CA SER A 152 7.43 12.50 -1.76
C SER A 152 7.31 14.02 -1.77
N LYS A 153 8.43 14.73 -1.99
CA LYS A 153 8.46 16.18 -2.17
C LYS A 153 7.66 16.63 -3.39
N HIS A 154 7.84 15.97 -4.53
CA HIS A 154 7.12 16.32 -5.76
C HIS A 154 5.59 16.25 -5.59
N ILE A 155 5.10 15.21 -4.92
CA ILE A 155 3.67 15.04 -4.61
C ILE A 155 3.16 16.16 -3.68
N ALA A 156 3.94 16.51 -2.66
CA ALA A 156 3.59 17.57 -1.72
C ALA A 156 3.58 18.97 -2.39
N ASP A 157 4.56 19.25 -3.25
CA ASP A 157 4.66 20.51 -3.98
C ASP A 157 3.53 20.64 -5.02
N GLU A 158 3.21 19.56 -5.75
CA GLU A 158 2.08 19.53 -6.69
C GLU A 158 0.74 19.81 -5.97
N SER A 159 0.56 19.23 -4.78
CA SER A 159 -0.64 19.47 -3.96
C SER A 159 -0.74 20.93 -3.50
N ARG A 160 0.38 21.56 -3.15
CA ARG A 160 0.43 22.97 -2.72
C ARG A 160 0.22 23.94 -3.87
N ASP A 161 0.80 23.68 -5.03
CA ASP A 161 0.56 24.51 -6.22
C ASP A 161 -0.90 24.49 -6.62
N ARG A 162 -1.56 23.33 -6.53
CA ARG A 162 -3.01 23.22 -6.75
C ARG A 162 -3.83 24.02 -5.73
N LEU A 163 -3.43 24.02 -4.46
CA LEU A 163 -4.08 24.83 -3.42
C LEU A 163 -3.86 26.34 -3.64
N ARG A 164 -2.64 26.77 -3.98
CA ARG A 164 -2.32 28.18 -4.29
C ARG A 164 -3.13 28.70 -5.47
N VAL A 165 -3.23 27.92 -6.54
CA VAL A 165 -4.04 28.26 -7.72
C VAL A 165 -5.54 28.33 -7.35
N ALA A 166 -6.02 27.46 -6.47
CA ALA A 166 -7.39 27.51 -5.99
C ALA A 166 -7.69 28.78 -5.15
N GLU A 167 -6.74 29.23 -4.34
CA GLU A 167 -6.87 30.46 -3.54
C GLU A 167 -6.77 31.74 -4.39
N GLU A 168 -5.85 31.80 -5.35
CA GLU A 168 -5.76 32.93 -6.30
C GLU A 168 -7.05 33.07 -7.11
N ASN A 169 -7.62 31.95 -7.58
CA ASN A 169 -8.91 31.94 -8.26
C ASN A 169 -10.07 32.41 -7.35
N ARG A 170 -9.98 32.19 -6.03
CA ARG A 170 -10.99 32.66 -5.08
C ARG A 170 -10.95 34.18 -4.90
N ASN A 171 -9.76 34.77 -4.88
CA ASN A 171 -9.56 36.23 -4.76
C ASN A 171 -9.96 36.98 -6.04
N VAL A 172 -9.64 36.43 -7.22
CA VAL A 172 -10.08 36.99 -8.51
C VAL A 172 -11.61 36.97 -8.62
N ASN A 173 -12.25 35.88 -8.18
CA ASN A 173 -13.72 35.80 -8.13
C ASN A 173 -14.35 36.85 -7.20
N GLN A 174 -13.71 37.20 -6.07
CA GLN A 174 -14.21 38.24 -5.18
C GLN A 174 -14.09 39.65 -5.79
N GLN A 175 -13.05 39.94 -6.57
CA GLN A 175 -12.89 41.22 -7.26
C GLN A 175 -13.87 41.40 -8.43
N VAL A 176 -14.16 40.32 -9.17
CA VAL A 176 -15.15 40.34 -10.27
C VAL A 176 -16.58 40.50 -9.73
N VAL A 177 -16.91 39.88 -8.60
CA VAL A 177 -18.23 40.05 -7.94
C VAL A 177 -18.43 41.47 -7.41
N ALA A 178 -17.36 42.14 -6.94
CA ALA A 178 -17.44 43.54 -6.50
C ALA A 178 -17.63 44.51 -7.68
N ALA A 179 -16.93 44.31 -8.79
CA ALA A 179 -17.06 45.15 -9.99
C ALA A 179 -18.44 45.01 -10.69
N VAL A 180 -19.06 43.82 -10.62
CA VAL A 180 -20.38 43.56 -11.21
C VAL A 180 -21.52 44.19 -10.40
N ASN A 181 -21.32 44.50 -9.12
CA ASN A 181 -22.35 45.11 -8.27
C ASN A 181 -22.45 46.64 -8.41
N GLU A 182 -21.46 47.32 -9.00
CA GLU A 182 -21.44 48.78 -9.11
C GLU A 182 -22.14 49.32 -10.38
N GLU A 183 -22.35 48.49 -11.40
CA GLU A 183 -22.90 48.92 -12.69
C GLU A 183 -24.37 48.48 -12.93
N ARG A 184 -25.21 48.57 -11.88
CA ARG A 184 -26.65 48.24 -11.98
C ARG A 184 -27.60 49.40 -11.68
N ARG A 185 -27.22 50.63 -12.04
CA ARG A 185 -28.17 51.74 -12.15
C ARG A 185 -28.27 52.26 -13.58
N THR A 186 -29.43 51.89 -14.15
CA THR A 186 -30.17 52.48 -15.28
C THR A 186 -29.96 51.87 -16.66
N LEU A 187 -30.81 50.89 -16.99
CA LEU A 187 -31.13 50.54 -18.37
C LEU A 187 -32.65 50.32 -18.51
N ARG A 188 -33.32 51.29 -19.13
CA ARG A 188 -34.56 51.08 -19.88
C ARG A 188 -34.17 50.94 -21.34
N VAL A 189 -34.62 49.86 -21.98
CA VAL A 189 -35.40 49.78 -23.25
C VAL A 189 -35.22 48.38 -23.83
N GLY A 190 -36.36 47.73 -24.10
CA GLY A 190 -36.48 46.34 -24.54
C GLY A 190 -35.88 46.08 -25.91
N GLY A 191 -35.13 44.98 -26.00
CA GLY A 191 -34.45 44.50 -27.22
C GLY A 191 -33.18 43.75 -26.86
N LEU A 192 -32.25 44.39 -26.13
CA LEU A 192 -31.04 43.74 -25.63
C LEU A 192 -31.29 42.82 -24.44
N ALA A 193 -32.32 43.06 -23.63
CA ALA A 193 -32.57 42.29 -22.40
C ALA A 193 -32.89 40.82 -22.68
N THR A 194 -33.59 40.49 -23.76
CA THR A 194 -33.89 39.09 -24.11
C THR A 194 -32.66 38.35 -24.61
N VAL A 195 -31.82 39.00 -25.41
CA VAL A 195 -30.55 38.45 -25.87
C VAL A 195 -29.58 38.25 -24.71
N ILE A 196 -29.49 39.21 -23.78
CA ILE A 196 -28.66 39.09 -22.57
C ILE A 196 -29.19 37.99 -21.64
N VAL A 197 -30.51 37.85 -21.47
CA VAL A 197 -31.09 36.76 -20.66
C VAL A 197 -30.82 35.40 -21.30
N LEU A 198 -30.91 35.28 -22.63
CA LEU A 198 -30.60 34.03 -23.34
C LEU A 198 -29.10 33.71 -23.32
N ILE A 199 -28.23 34.70 -23.48
CA ILE A 199 -26.78 34.54 -23.36
C ILE A 199 -26.41 34.20 -21.91
N ALA A 200 -27.02 34.84 -20.91
CA ALA A 200 -26.82 34.51 -19.51
C ALA A 200 -27.33 33.11 -19.17
N ALA A 201 -28.50 32.71 -19.69
CA ALA A 201 -29.02 31.35 -19.51
C ALA A 201 -28.13 30.31 -20.21
N SER A 202 -27.65 30.59 -21.42
CA SER A 202 -26.67 29.73 -22.11
C SER A 202 -25.35 29.67 -21.36
N LEU A 203 -24.81 30.79 -20.87
CA LEU A 203 -23.56 30.81 -20.10
C LEU A 203 -23.72 30.12 -18.74
N VAL A 204 -24.86 30.27 -18.07
CA VAL A 204 -25.19 29.53 -16.85
C VAL A 204 -25.34 28.04 -17.16
N SER A 205 -25.99 27.67 -18.26
CA SER A 205 -26.11 26.28 -18.70
C SER A 205 -24.76 25.69 -19.10
N LEU A 206 -23.88 26.46 -19.73
CA LEU A 206 -22.55 26.04 -20.15
C LEU A 206 -21.58 25.99 -18.96
N PHE A 207 -21.77 26.86 -17.96
CA PHE A 207 -21.09 26.83 -16.68
C PHE A 207 -21.55 25.65 -15.81
N TYR A 208 -22.86 25.37 -15.73
CA TYR A 208 -23.38 24.16 -15.11
C TYR A 208 -22.86 22.91 -15.84
N TYR A 209 -22.92 22.88 -17.16
CA TYR A 209 -22.41 21.76 -17.96
C TYR A 209 -20.90 21.54 -17.76
N ARG A 210 -20.08 22.60 -17.75
CA ARG A 210 -18.64 22.50 -17.45
C ARG A 210 -18.37 22.08 -16.00
N ARG A 211 -19.14 22.59 -15.04
CA ARG A 211 -19.03 22.22 -13.62
C ARG A 211 -19.38 20.74 -13.40
N THR A 212 -20.41 20.23 -14.08
CA THR A 212 -20.76 18.80 -14.06
C THR A 212 -19.65 17.94 -14.70
N GLN A 213 -18.98 18.42 -15.74
CA GLN A 213 -17.88 17.69 -16.41
C GLN A 213 -16.60 17.58 -15.54
N GLU A 214 -16.20 18.66 -14.84
CA GLU A 214 -15.04 18.62 -13.94
C GLU A 214 -15.27 17.75 -12.69
N GLN A 215 -16.51 17.71 -12.18
CA GLN A 215 -16.88 16.85 -11.04
C GLN A 215 -16.92 15.37 -11.44
N ASN A 216 -17.59 15.04 -12.56
CA ASN A 216 -17.70 13.65 -13.03
C ASN A 216 -16.33 12.98 -13.26
N THR A 217 -15.33 13.73 -13.75
CA THR A 217 -13.99 13.19 -14.04
C THR A 217 -13.25 12.66 -12.80
N ARG A 218 -13.45 13.25 -11.62
CA ARG A 218 -12.80 12.82 -10.36
C ARG A 218 -13.44 11.58 -9.77
N VAL A 219 -14.78 11.52 -9.76
CA VAL A 219 -15.53 10.29 -9.41
C VAL A 219 -15.17 9.15 -10.36
N TYR A 220 -14.99 9.42 -11.66
CA TYR A 220 -14.52 8.41 -12.61
C TYR A 220 -13.11 7.90 -12.30
N ALA A 221 -12.17 8.80 -11.94
CA ALA A 221 -10.82 8.39 -11.55
C ALA A 221 -10.82 7.56 -10.26
N ALA A 222 -11.62 7.94 -9.25
CA ALA A 222 -11.77 7.18 -8.00
C ALA A 222 -12.39 5.80 -8.24
N ILE A 223 -13.48 5.72 -9.02
CA ILE A 223 -14.11 4.44 -9.40
C ILE A 223 -13.14 3.58 -10.19
N THR A 224 -12.38 4.14 -11.13
CA THR A 224 -11.41 3.39 -11.93
C THR A 224 -10.24 2.86 -11.08
N ARG A 225 -9.81 3.62 -10.06
CA ARG A 225 -8.78 3.16 -9.10
C ARG A 225 -9.29 2.09 -8.14
N LEU A 226 -10.55 2.21 -7.73
CA LEU A 226 -11.24 1.27 -6.82
C LEU A 226 -11.89 0.09 -7.56
N GLN A 227 -11.88 0.09 -8.90
CA GLN A 227 -12.56 -0.89 -9.74
C GLN A 227 -11.85 -2.24 -9.74
N THR A 228 -12.47 -3.18 -9.05
CA THR A 228 -12.19 -4.62 -9.08
C THR A 228 -13.35 -5.42 -9.71
N GLY A 229 -14.47 -4.76 -10.04
CA GLY A 229 -15.79 -5.39 -10.12
C GLY A 229 -16.28 -5.92 -11.46
N ILE A 230 -15.54 -5.77 -12.56
CA ILE A 230 -15.84 -6.52 -13.80
C ILE A 230 -14.58 -7.26 -14.20
N LEU A 231 -14.61 -8.55 -13.93
CA LEU A 231 -13.52 -9.47 -14.19
C LEU A 231 -13.95 -10.31 -15.40
N SER A 232 -13.80 -9.75 -16.61
CA SER A 232 -14.01 -10.54 -17.82
C SER A 232 -13.10 -11.78 -17.79
N GLN A 233 -13.47 -12.84 -18.52
CA GLN A 233 -12.68 -14.08 -18.56
C GLN A 233 -11.21 -13.83 -18.90
N GLN A 234 -10.93 -12.85 -19.77
CA GLN A 234 -9.57 -12.46 -20.14
C GLN A 234 -8.87 -11.65 -19.04
N GLN A 235 -9.60 -10.76 -18.35
CA GLN A 235 -9.05 -9.95 -17.26
C GLN A 235 -8.67 -10.78 -16.04
N LEU A 236 -9.43 -11.84 -15.69
CA LEU A 236 -9.07 -12.78 -14.60
C LEU A 236 -7.72 -13.45 -14.85
N VAL A 237 -7.52 -13.95 -16.07
CA VAL A 237 -6.29 -14.64 -16.48
C VAL A 237 -5.12 -13.65 -16.51
N GLU A 238 -5.33 -12.46 -17.07
CA GLU A 238 -4.30 -11.42 -17.13
C GLU A 238 -3.90 -10.90 -15.75
N ARG A 239 -4.89 -10.65 -14.88
CA ARG A 239 -4.68 -10.22 -13.49
C ARG A 239 -3.90 -11.27 -12.70
N SER A 240 -4.20 -12.57 -12.91
CA SER A 240 -3.39 -13.65 -12.34
C SER A 240 -1.96 -13.66 -12.88
N ARG A 241 -1.75 -13.47 -14.18
CA ARG A 241 -0.39 -13.43 -14.77
C ARG A 241 0.44 -12.30 -14.19
N ARG A 242 -0.13 -11.09 -14.07
CA ARG A 242 0.50 -9.95 -13.41
C ARG A 242 0.80 -10.22 -11.94
N ALA A 243 -0.19 -10.72 -11.19
CA ALA A 243 -0.02 -11.07 -9.80
C ALA A 243 1.08 -12.13 -9.59
N ARG A 244 1.28 -13.07 -10.53
CA ARG A 244 2.42 -14.01 -10.47
C ARG A 244 3.77 -13.37 -10.81
N ALA A 245 3.79 -12.35 -11.67
CA ALA A 245 5.02 -11.62 -12.02
C ALA A 245 5.48 -10.71 -10.87
N ASP A 246 4.55 -10.16 -10.11
CA ASP A 246 4.81 -9.26 -8.98
C ASP A 246 5.14 -10.00 -7.66
N VAL A 247 4.91 -11.32 -7.61
CA VAL A 247 5.33 -12.14 -6.46
C VAL A 247 6.84 -12.37 -6.55
N GLU A 248 7.61 -11.60 -5.76
CA GLU A 248 9.01 -11.93 -5.49
C GLU A 248 9.13 -13.41 -5.05
N PRO A 249 10.19 -14.12 -5.43
CA PRO A 249 10.45 -15.49 -4.99
C PRO A 249 10.90 -15.52 -3.52
N GLY A 250 10.03 -15.10 -2.60
CA GLY A 250 10.23 -15.09 -1.15
C GLY A 250 9.09 -15.74 -0.37
N LEU A 251 7.91 -15.90 -0.98
CA LEU A 251 6.74 -16.50 -0.34
C LEU A 251 6.65 -18.00 -0.63
N SER A 252 7.67 -18.77 -0.24
CA SER A 252 7.66 -20.24 -0.29
C SER A 252 7.98 -20.84 1.08
N PRO A 253 7.26 -21.89 1.53
CA PRO A 253 7.54 -22.60 2.77
C PRO A 253 8.65 -23.62 2.51
N VAL A 254 9.91 -23.20 2.43
CA VAL A 254 11.02 -24.14 2.26
C VAL A 254 12.23 -23.67 3.08
N GLY A 255 12.42 -24.31 4.23
CA GLY A 255 13.67 -24.37 5.01
C GLY A 255 14.33 -23.04 5.34
N ASP A 256 14.17 -22.57 6.59
CA ASP A 256 14.84 -21.38 7.11
C ASP A 256 16.38 -21.43 6.81
N PRO A 257 16.88 -20.61 5.86
CA PRO A 257 18.29 -20.60 5.47
C PRO A 257 19.20 -20.30 6.65
N GLN A 258 18.71 -19.52 7.62
CA GLN A 258 19.40 -19.19 8.85
C GLN A 258 19.57 -20.43 9.75
N LYS A 259 18.52 -21.25 9.86
CA LYS A 259 18.57 -22.54 10.57
C LYS A 259 19.63 -23.47 9.98
N LEU A 260 19.68 -23.60 8.64
CA LEU A 260 20.65 -24.46 7.96
C LEU A 260 22.10 -23.97 8.16
N GLN A 261 22.33 -22.66 8.13
CA GLN A 261 23.64 -22.08 8.42
C GLN A 261 24.08 -22.33 9.87
N LEU A 262 23.17 -22.17 10.83
CA LEU A 262 23.46 -22.42 12.25
C LEU A 262 23.74 -23.91 12.53
N GLN A 263 23.04 -24.83 11.85
CA GLN A 263 23.31 -26.27 11.93
C GLN A 263 24.73 -26.60 11.42
N LYS A 264 25.11 -26.10 10.24
CA LYS A 264 26.48 -26.28 9.71
C LYS A 264 27.53 -25.71 10.66
N LYS A 265 27.30 -24.52 11.22
CA LYS A 265 28.20 -23.88 12.18
C LYS A 265 28.31 -24.67 13.49
N SER A 266 27.21 -25.28 13.95
CA SER A 266 27.21 -26.16 15.12
C SER A 266 28.05 -27.43 14.87
N GLU A 267 27.92 -28.06 13.70
CA GLU A 267 28.71 -29.24 13.33
C GLU A 267 30.20 -28.92 13.22
N GLU A 268 30.55 -27.77 12.63
CA GLU A 268 31.93 -27.30 12.52
C GLU A 268 32.56 -26.99 13.89
N LEU A 269 31.80 -26.38 14.80
CA LEU A 269 32.28 -26.13 16.16
C LEU A 269 32.49 -27.44 16.94
N ARG A 270 31.58 -28.42 16.78
CA ARG A 270 31.73 -29.75 17.37
C ARG A 270 32.98 -30.47 16.86
N SER A 271 33.26 -30.40 15.56
CA SER A 271 34.47 -31.01 14.99
C SER A 271 35.76 -30.32 15.47
N LYS A 272 35.78 -28.98 15.55
CA LYS A 272 36.90 -28.21 16.09
C LYS A 272 37.17 -28.53 17.57
N ILE A 273 36.14 -28.68 18.39
CA ILE A 273 36.28 -29.07 19.81
C ILE A 273 36.88 -30.47 19.94
N ALA A 274 36.54 -31.41 19.06
CA ALA A 274 37.06 -32.77 19.10
C ALA A 274 38.58 -32.87 18.82
N ILE A 275 39.15 -31.88 18.12
CA ILE A 275 40.57 -31.87 17.69
C ILE A 275 41.42 -30.94 18.60
N THR A 276 40.80 -30.10 19.42
CA THR A 276 41.48 -29.10 20.27
C THR A 276 41.78 -29.65 21.67
N LYS A 277 42.96 -29.34 22.23
CA LYS A 277 43.33 -29.73 23.61
C LYS A 277 42.36 -29.12 24.64
N ALA A 278 42.13 -29.84 25.75
CA ALA A 278 41.05 -29.55 26.69
C ALA A 278 41.09 -28.15 27.34
N GLU A 279 42.29 -27.58 27.55
CA GLU A 279 42.52 -26.26 28.16
C GLU A 279 42.07 -25.10 27.25
N ASP A 280 42.22 -25.22 25.92
CA ASP A 280 41.86 -24.19 24.94
C ASP A 280 40.42 -24.32 24.40
N ALA A 281 39.78 -25.47 24.66
CA ALA A 281 38.45 -25.79 24.12
C ALA A 281 37.29 -25.06 24.85
N SER A 282 37.55 -24.34 25.95
CA SER A 282 36.52 -23.64 26.73
C SER A 282 35.79 -22.56 25.92
N ALA A 283 36.54 -21.76 25.15
CA ALA A 283 35.97 -20.70 24.30
C ALA A 283 35.09 -21.28 23.17
N LEU A 284 35.53 -22.37 22.54
CA LEU A 284 34.76 -23.06 21.50
C LEU A 284 33.48 -23.69 22.06
N ARG A 285 33.52 -24.25 23.27
CA ARG A 285 32.33 -24.78 23.96
C ARG A 285 31.31 -23.67 24.27
N ASN A 286 31.77 -22.49 24.69
CA ASN A 286 30.88 -21.35 24.91
C ASN A 286 30.23 -20.87 23.60
N GLN A 287 30.98 -20.82 22.50
CA GLN A 287 30.44 -20.51 21.18
C GLN A 287 29.43 -21.56 20.69
N LEU A 288 29.73 -22.85 20.90
CA LEU A 288 28.81 -23.94 20.56
C LEU A 288 27.51 -23.83 21.35
N SER A 289 27.59 -23.60 22.66
CA SER A 289 26.41 -23.40 23.51
C SER A 289 25.56 -22.21 23.06
N ALA A 290 26.18 -21.09 22.65
CA ALA A 290 25.46 -19.95 22.10
C ALA A 290 24.77 -20.25 20.75
N VAL A 291 25.43 -21.02 19.86
CA VAL A 291 24.86 -21.43 18.57
C VAL A 291 23.72 -22.44 18.77
N GLU A 292 23.90 -23.43 19.64
CA GLU A 292 22.88 -24.43 19.98
C GLU A 292 21.66 -23.78 20.65
N GLY A 293 21.87 -22.81 21.54
CA GLY A 293 20.78 -22.04 22.14
C GLY A 293 19.98 -21.24 21.11
N ARG A 294 20.65 -20.64 20.11
CA ARG A 294 19.97 -19.97 18.98
C ARG A 294 19.19 -20.95 18.11
N LEU A 295 19.77 -22.11 17.82
CA LEU A 295 19.12 -23.16 17.02
C LEU A 295 17.87 -23.70 17.74
N GLN A 296 17.96 -23.98 19.03
CA GLN A 296 16.83 -24.43 19.84
C GLN A 296 15.71 -23.39 19.88
N LYS A 297 16.05 -22.09 19.94
CA LYS A 297 15.07 -21.01 19.85
C LYS A 297 14.32 -21.04 18.51
N LEU A 298 15.04 -21.07 17.38
CA LEU A 298 14.42 -21.15 16.04
C LEU A 298 13.54 -22.41 15.87
N GLU A 299 13.95 -23.54 16.42
CA GLU A 299 13.15 -24.77 16.39
C GLU A 299 11.87 -24.66 17.22
N THR A 300 11.96 -24.00 18.37
CA THR A 300 10.80 -23.77 19.24
C THR A 300 9.82 -22.82 18.57
N ASP A 301 10.31 -21.71 18.01
CA ASP A 301 9.51 -20.71 17.31
C ASP A 301 8.81 -21.32 16.08
N GLY A 302 9.53 -22.14 15.30
CA GLY A 302 8.98 -22.85 14.15
C GLY A 302 7.89 -23.87 14.51
N LYS A 303 8.11 -24.69 15.54
CA LYS A 303 7.10 -25.66 16.03
C LYS A 303 5.83 -24.98 16.52
N PHE A 304 6.00 -23.86 17.22
CA PHE A 304 4.89 -23.08 17.72
C PHE A 304 4.06 -22.47 16.56
N ALA A 305 4.72 -21.91 15.54
CA ALA A 305 4.00 -21.39 14.37
C ALA A 305 3.23 -22.48 13.63
N GLU A 306 3.80 -23.68 13.49
CA GLU A 306 3.12 -24.82 12.89
C GLU A 306 1.87 -25.23 13.70
N ALA A 307 1.97 -25.24 15.02
CA ALA A 307 0.84 -25.54 15.91
C ALA A 307 -0.31 -24.53 15.77
N ILE A 308 -0.02 -23.23 15.60
CA ILE A 308 -1.03 -22.21 15.32
C ILE A 308 -1.71 -22.49 13.98
N ILE A 309 -0.92 -22.70 12.93
CA ILE A 309 -1.45 -22.91 11.58
C ILE A 309 -2.42 -24.11 11.59
N GLN A 310 -2.01 -25.22 12.19
CA GLN A 310 -2.85 -26.41 12.28
C GLN A 310 -4.12 -26.18 13.11
N SER A 311 -4.03 -25.41 14.20
CA SER A 311 -5.13 -25.21 15.14
C SER A 311 -6.15 -24.16 14.70
N TYR A 312 -5.71 -23.09 14.06
CA TYR A 312 -6.50 -21.86 13.88
C TYR A 312 -6.64 -21.41 12.44
N LYS A 313 -5.98 -22.03 11.46
CA LYS A 313 -6.19 -21.72 10.04
C LYS A 313 -7.67 -21.73 9.62
N PRO A 314 -8.52 -22.71 10.02
CA PRO A 314 -9.94 -22.69 9.67
C PRO A 314 -10.74 -21.53 10.30
N SER A 315 -10.18 -20.90 11.33
CA SER A 315 -10.81 -19.81 12.09
C SER A 315 -10.54 -18.42 11.52
N ILE A 316 -9.66 -18.32 10.51
CA ILE A 316 -9.33 -17.08 9.80
C ILE A 316 -10.18 -17.02 8.54
N CYS A 317 -10.90 -15.93 8.31
CA CYS A 317 -11.70 -15.74 7.10
C CYS A 317 -11.18 -14.59 6.25
N LEU A 318 -11.34 -14.73 4.94
CA LEU A 318 -11.30 -13.60 4.02
C LEU A 318 -12.64 -12.87 4.10
N ILE A 319 -12.61 -11.58 4.38
CA ILE A 319 -13.79 -10.72 4.34
C ILE A 319 -13.84 -10.04 2.97
N HIS A 320 -14.98 -10.14 2.32
CA HIS A 320 -15.30 -9.48 1.05
C HIS A 320 -16.48 -8.53 1.28
N VAL A 321 -16.25 -7.24 1.08
CA VAL A 321 -17.24 -6.18 1.20
C VAL A 321 -17.50 -5.62 -0.17
N VAL A 322 -18.75 -5.67 -0.60
CA VAL A 322 -19.22 -5.08 -1.85
C VAL A 322 -19.91 -3.78 -1.53
N LEU A 323 -19.37 -2.66 -1.99
CA LEU A 323 -20.00 -1.35 -1.87
C LEU A 323 -20.82 -1.04 -3.11
N ALA A 324 -22.01 -0.48 -2.90
CA ALA A 324 -22.77 0.23 -3.93
C ALA A 324 -22.72 1.73 -3.63
N LEU A 325 -22.76 2.54 -4.67
CA LEU A 325 -22.77 4.00 -4.54
C LEU A 325 -24.20 4.51 -4.71
N ARG A 326 -24.61 5.47 -3.87
CA ARG A 326 -25.92 6.10 -3.93
C ARG A 326 -25.77 7.60 -4.00
N ASP A 327 -26.59 8.26 -4.81
CA ASP A 327 -26.68 9.70 -4.75
C ASP A 327 -27.36 10.15 -3.45
N HIS A 328 -26.71 11.03 -2.69
CA HIS A 328 -27.18 11.49 -1.38
C HIS A 328 -28.52 12.22 -1.43
N THR A 329 -28.83 12.89 -2.55
CA THR A 329 -30.05 13.70 -2.69
C THR A 329 -31.24 12.83 -3.08
N THR A 330 -31.06 11.93 -4.03
CA THR A 330 -32.13 11.12 -4.63
C THR A 330 -32.23 9.73 -4.02
N GLY A 331 -31.19 9.25 -3.34
CA GLY A 331 -31.06 7.89 -2.83
C GLY A 331 -30.91 6.81 -3.92
N GLN A 332 -30.87 7.21 -5.20
CA GLN A 332 -30.76 6.30 -6.33
C GLN A 332 -29.36 5.70 -6.38
N ARG A 333 -29.28 4.42 -6.72
CA ARG A 333 -28.00 3.73 -6.88
C ARG A 333 -27.36 4.13 -8.19
N LEU A 334 -26.04 4.14 -8.21
CA LEU A 334 -25.27 4.46 -9.41
C LEU A 334 -25.14 3.20 -10.28
N HIS A 335 -25.42 3.36 -11.57
CA HIS A 335 -25.33 2.32 -12.59
C HIS A 335 -24.32 2.70 -13.67
N TYR A 336 -23.79 1.73 -14.39
CA TYR A 336 -23.13 2.00 -15.66
C TYR A 336 -24.18 2.44 -16.69
N ALA A 337 -23.84 3.41 -17.53
CA ALA A 337 -24.73 3.91 -18.57
C ALA A 337 -25.03 2.82 -19.63
N GLY A 338 -24.08 1.91 -19.86
CA GLY A 338 -24.21 0.75 -20.73
C GLY A 338 -23.02 -0.21 -20.59
N VAL A 339 -23.15 -1.39 -21.19
CA VAL A 339 -22.05 -2.36 -21.32
C VAL A 339 -21.91 -2.81 -22.77
N THR A 340 -20.69 -3.12 -23.18
CA THR A 340 -20.36 -3.68 -24.48
C THR A 340 -20.84 -5.13 -24.58
N SER A 341 -20.80 -5.72 -25.78
CA SER A 341 -21.11 -7.14 -26.00
C SER A 341 -20.14 -8.10 -25.28
N SER A 342 -18.94 -7.62 -24.90
CA SER A 342 -17.98 -8.36 -24.07
C SER A 342 -18.22 -8.21 -22.56
N GLY A 343 -19.24 -7.44 -22.15
CA GLY A 343 -19.60 -7.21 -20.75
C GLY A 343 -18.82 -6.09 -20.07
N GLU A 344 -18.03 -5.30 -20.81
CA GLU A 344 -17.27 -4.18 -20.25
C GLU A 344 -18.11 -2.90 -20.23
N PRO A 345 -17.93 -1.99 -19.25
CA PRO A 345 -18.63 -0.72 -19.27
C PRO A 345 -18.34 0.08 -20.53
N THR A 346 -19.36 0.72 -21.09
CA THR A 346 -19.14 1.75 -22.12
C THR A 346 -18.32 2.89 -21.53
N VAL A 347 -17.31 3.35 -22.26
CA VAL A 347 -16.38 4.39 -21.80
C VAL A 347 -16.49 5.69 -22.60
N ASP A 348 -16.03 6.80 -22.02
CA ASP A 348 -15.86 8.08 -22.70
C ASP A 348 -14.60 8.15 -23.58
N GLU A 349 -14.33 9.31 -24.19
CA GLU A 349 -13.14 9.56 -25.02
C GLU A 349 -11.80 9.38 -24.27
N HIS A 350 -11.83 9.42 -22.93
CA HIS A 350 -10.67 9.23 -22.04
C HIS A 350 -10.59 7.82 -21.44
N LYS A 351 -11.43 6.88 -21.92
CA LYS A 351 -11.56 5.50 -21.42
C LYS A 351 -12.10 5.38 -19.99
N ASN A 352 -12.80 6.40 -19.49
CA ASN A 352 -13.49 6.32 -18.20
C ASN A 352 -14.87 5.68 -18.36
N PRO A 353 -15.33 4.83 -17.43
CA PRO A 353 -16.65 4.24 -17.50
C PRO A 353 -17.75 5.30 -17.41
N LEU A 354 -18.70 5.28 -18.35
CA LEU A 354 -19.87 6.15 -18.32
C LEU A 354 -20.85 5.66 -17.24
N LEU A 355 -21.27 6.58 -16.38
CA LEU A 355 -22.16 6.31 -15.25
C LEU A 355 -23.51 7.01 -15.42
N SER A 356 -24.54 6.47 -14.79
CA SER A 356 -25.89 6.99 -14.84
C SER A 356 -26.66 6.64 -13.57
N LEU A 357 -27.49 7.55 -13.08
CA LEU A 357 -28.44 7.30 -11.98
C LEU A 357 -29.77 6.69 -12.47
N THR A 358 -30.05 6.83 -13.77
CA THR A 358 -31.31 6.38 -14.40
C THR A 358 -31.08 5.37 -15.53
N GLY A 359 -29.83 4.92 -15.70
CA GLY A 359 -29.45 3.98 -16.74
C GLY A 359 -29.91 2.56 -16.41
N ASN A 360 -30.10 1.74 -17.45
CA ASN A 360 -30.48 0.33 -17.32
C ASN A 360 -29.27 -0.62 -17.24
N GLY A 361 -28.05 -0.09 -17.17
CA GLY A 361 -26.85 -0.91 -17.03
C GLY A 361 -26.69 -1.50 -15.62
N PRO A 362 -25.71 -2.39 -15.42
CA PRO A 362 -25.47 -2.99 -14.11
C PRO A 362 -25.09 -1.93 -13.07
N GLU A 363 -25.44 -2.20 -11.82
CA GLU A 363 -25.08 -1.36 -10.67
C GLU A 363 -23.55 -1.28 -10.53
N VAL A 364 -23.04 -0.10 -10.19
CA VAL A 364 -21.62 0.10 -9.89
C VAL A 364 -21.31 -0.51 -8.52
N ARG A 365 -20.40 -1.48 -8.53
CA ARG A 365 -19.98 -2.22 -7.35
C ARG A 365 -18.46 -2.13 -7.18
N LEU A 366 -18.03 -1.88 -5.95
CA LEU A 366 -16.62 -1.82 -5.57
C LEU A 366 -16.33 -2.97 -4.60
N ASP A 367 -15.37 -3.84 -4.94
CA ASP A 367 -14.98 -4.96 -4.09
C ASP A 367 -13.78 -4.59 -3.22
N ILE A 368 -14.00 -4.67 -1.91
CA ILE A 368 -13.00 -4.42 -0.88
C ILE A 368 -12.77 -5.70 -0.10
N PHE A 369 -11.50 -5.99 0.18
CA PHE A 369 -11.12 -7.21 0.86
C PHE A 369 -10.32 -6.92 2.11
N GLY A 370 -10.50 -7.77 3.11
CA GLY A 370 -9.70 -7.77 4.32
C GLY A 370 -9.67 -9.16 4.95
N THR A 371 -9.05 -9.25 6.11
CA THR A 371 -8.98 -10.47 6.91
C THR A 371 -9.83 -10.29 8.16
N GLY A 372 -10.45 -11.37 8.63
CA GLY A 372 -11.06 -11.43 9.95
C GLY A 372 -10.81 -12.77 10.61
N PHE A 373 -11.15 -12.88 11.90
CA PHE A 373 -11.02 -14.13 12.63
C PHE A 373 -12.12 -14.33 13.66
N LEU A 374 -12.57 -15.59 13.80
CA LEU A 374 -13.66 -15.95 14.69
C LEU A 374 -13.24 -15.85 16.17
N ALA A 375 -13.85 -14.94 16.90
CA ALA A 375 -13.48 -14.61 18.28
C ALA A 375 -14.50 -15.08 19.34
N SER A 376 -15.67 -15.57 18.90
CA SER A 376 -16.76 -16.03 19.77
C SER A 376 -17.54 -17.16 19.12
N SER A 377 -18.05 -18.09 19.94
CA SER A 377 -18.95 -19.16 19.52
C SER A 377 -20.29 -18.66 18.96
N HIS A 378 -20.65 -17.39 19.21
CA HIS A 378 -21.87 -16.75 18.69
C HIS A 378 -21.70 -16.16 17.28
N GLY A 379 -20.60 -16.49 16.59
CA GLY A 379 -20.33 -16.03 15.23
C GLY A 379 -19.79 -14.61 15.13
N GLN A 380 -19.21 -14.08 16.21
CA GLN A 380 -18.56 -12.76 16.20
C GLN A 380 -17.13 -12.89 15.67
N ILE A 381 -16.84 -12.11 14.64
CA ILE A 381 -15.57 -12.07 13.92
C ILE A 381 -14.95 -10.71 14.17
N LEU A 382 -13.70 -10.70 14.61
CA LEU A 382 -12.92 -9.47 14.76
C LEU A 382 -12.21 -9.12 13.45
N THR A 383 -12.19 -7.83 13.12
CA THR A 383 -11.46 -7.26 11.99
C THR A 383 -11.20 -5.76 12.26
N ASN A 384 -10.61 -5.04 11.32
CA ASN A 384 -10.48 -3.60 11.39
C ASN A 384 -11.80 -2.88 11.05
N HIS A 385 -11.98 -1.67 11.58
CA HIS A 385 -13.13 -0.82 11.23
C HIS A 385 -13.08 -0.44 9.75
N HIS A 386 -11.93 -0.05 9.20
CA HIS A 386 -11.80 0.23 7.76
C HIS A 386 -12.05 -0.99 6.84
N VAL A 387 -12.08 -2.21 7.37
CA VAL A 387 -12.50 -3.39 6.60
C VAL A 387 -14.03 -3.53 6.65
N ALA A 388 -14.64 -3.35 7.82
CA ALA A 388 -16.09 -3.48 8.00
C ALA A 388 -16.87 -2.30 7.38
N GLU A 389 -16.32 -1.09 7.45
CA GLU A 389 -16.89 0.15 6.89
C GLU A 389 -15.79 0.91 6.13
N PRO A 390 -15.56 0.56 4.85
CA PRO A 390 -14.37 1.03 4.14
C PRO A 390 -14.28 2.54 3.87
N TRP A 391 -15.38 3.27 4.00
CA TRP A 391 -15.40 4.73 3.93
C TRP A 391 -14.78 5.39 5.17
N TRP A 392 -14.58 4.65 6.26
CA TRP A 392 -13.97 5.18 7.47
C TRP A 392 -12.48 5.46 7.27
N GLN A 393 -12.08 6.73 7.46
CA GLN A 393 -10.70 7.22 7.28
C GLN A 393 -10.08 6.84 5.93
N ASN A 394 -10.89 6.80 4.87
CA ASN A 394 -10.43 6.55 3.51
C ASN A 394 -10.65 7.81 2.66
N ASP A 395 -9.56 8.51 2.35
CA ASP A 395 -9.62 9.77 1.60
C ASP A 395 -10.20 9.58 0.18
N GLU A 396 -9.92 8.45 -0.47
CA GLU A 396 -10.43 8.16 -1.82
C GLU A 396 -11.95 7.98 -1.83
N LEU A 397 -12.51 7.26 -0.85
CA LEU A 397 -13.97 7.11 -0.70
C LEU A 397 -14.62 8.39 -0.14
N LYS A 398 -13.89 9.18 0.64
CA LYS A 398 -14.34 10.48 1.15
C LYS A 398 -14.46 11.52 0.03
N GLU A 399 -13.57 11.51 -0.97
CA GLU A 399 -13.71 12.34 -2.17
C GLU A 399 -15.01 12.06 -2.95
N MET A 400 -15.56 10.84 -2.86
CA MET A 400 -16.85 10.49 -3.46
C MET A 400 -18.02 11.05 -2.65
N LEU A 401 -17.92 11.01 -1.32
CA LEU A 401 -18.88 11.63 -0.40
C LEU A 401 -18.97 13.15 -0.64
N ASP A 402 -17.82 13.82 -0.81
CA ASP A 402 -17.75 15.26 -1.11
C ASP A 402 -18.43 15.63 -2.44
N GLN A 403 -18.63 14.66 -3.32
CA GLN A 403 -19.32 14.81 -4.60
C GLN A 403 -20.78 14.37 -4.55
N GLY A 404 -21.30 14.07 -3.36
CA GLY A 404 -22.69 13.69 -3.15
C GLY A 404 -22.99 12.23 -3.45
N LEU A 405 -21.97 11.36 -3.54
CA LEU A 405 -22.15 9.92 -3.65
C LEU A 405 -21.81 9.25 -2.32
N GLU A 406 -22.81 8.64 -1.70
CA GLU A 406 -22.68 7.90 -0.46
C GLU A 406 -22.41 6.42 -0.73
N PRO A 407 -21.27 5.86 -0.27
CA PRO A 407 -21.05 4.43 -0.30
C PRO A 407 -21.94 3.74 0.72
N ALA A 408 -22.55 2.63 0.31
CA ALA A 408 -23.36 1.78 1.16
C ALA A 408 -22.96 0.32 0.94
N ILE A 409 -22.94 -0.46 2.02
CA ILE A 409 -22.67 -1.89 1.94
C ILE A 409 -23.83 -2.57 1.19
N ALA A 410 -23.53 -3.10 0.02
CA ALA A 410 -24.46 -3.91 -0.75
C ALA A 410 -24.44 -5.37 -0.26
N GLU A 411 -23.24 -5.89 -0.01
CA GLU A 411 -23.02 -7.24 0.50
C GLU A 411 -21.76 -7.29 1.36
N MET A 412 -21.75 -8.15 2.38
CA MET A 412 -20.57 -8.42 3.19
C MET A 412 -20.54 -9.92 3.51
N THR A 413 -19.46 -10.59 3.11
CA THR A 413 -19.37 -12.05 3.15
C THR A 413 -18.01 -12.48 3.70
N ALA A 414 -18.02 -13.47 4.60
CA ALA A 414 -16.83 -14.09 5.16
C ALA A 414 -16.63 -15.48 4.54
N TYR A 415 -15.43 -15.72 4.00
CA TYR A 415 -15.02 -16.99 3.40
C TYR A 415 -14.01 -17.69 4.31
N PHE A 416 -14.42 -18.80 4.93
CA PHE A 416 -13.58 -19.61 5.82
C PHE A 416 -12.91 -20.77 5.05
N PRO A 417 -11.63 -21.10 5.32
CA PRO A 417 -10.97 -22.26 4.73
C PRO A 417 -11.72 -23.56 4.99
N GLY A 418 -11.92 -24.37 3.95
CA GLY A 418 -12.64 -25.64 4.03
C GLY A 418 -14.17 -25.52 4.03
N VAL A 419 -14.73 -24.31 4.12
CA VAL A 419 -16.18 -24.08 3.93
C VAL A 419 -16.44 -23.79 2.46
N PRO A 420 -17.33 -24.55 1.78
CA PRO A 420 -17.48 -24.47 0.33
C PRO A 420 -18.31 -23.28 -0.17
N HIS A 421 -18.78 -22.42 0.74
CA HIS A 421 -19.63 -21.26 0.45
C HIS A 421 -19.30 -20.09 1.38
N GLY A 422 -19.66 -18.88 0.96
CA GLY A 422 -19.54 -17.68 1.79
C GLY A 422 -20.58 -17.61 2.92
N VAL A 423 -20.19 -17.05 4.06
CA VAL A 423 -21.10 -16.76 5.18
C VAL A 423 -21.44 -15.27 5.16
N ALA A 424 -22.72 -14.93 4.98
CA ALA A 424 -23.17 -13.55 5.07
C ALA A 424 -22.92 -12.99 6.48
N ILE A 425 -22.29 -11.82 6.55
CA ILE A 425 -21.93 -11.14 7.79
C ILE A 425 -22.44 -9.71 7.78
N LYS A 426 -22.56 -9.10 8.96
CA LYS A 426 -22.89 -7.68 9.13
C LYS A 426 -22.11 -7.07 10.27
N THR A 427 -21.87 -5.77 10.20
CA THR A 427 -21.29 -5.02 11.32
C THR A 427 -22.21 -5.10 12.55
N GLU A 428 -21.66 -5.54 13.68
CA GLU A 428 -22.37 -5.63 14.96
C GLU A 428 -21.94 -4.50 15.91
N LYS A 429 -20.63 -4.27 16.04
CA LYS A 429 -20.06 -3.23 16.92
C LYS A 429 -18.81 -2.62 16.30
N ILE A 430 -18.57 -1.34 16.58
CA ILE A 430 -17.37 -0.60 16.19
C ILE A 430 -16.74 0.02 17.43
N SER A 431 -15.41 0.01 17.49
CA SER A 431 -14.66 0.68 18.55
C SER A 431 -14.57 2.19 18.27
N PRO A 432 -14.94 3.05 19.24
CA PRO A 432 -14.74 4.50 19.10
C PRO A 432 -13.29 4.94 19.33
N ALA A 433 -12.44 4.05 19.87
CA ALA A 433 -11.10 4.40 20.35
C ALA A 433 -9.97 3.88 19.45
N ALA A 434 -10.26 2.94 18.54
CA ALA A 434 -9.27 2.30 17.69
C ALA A 434 -9.95 1.69 16.47
N ASP A 435 -9.20 1.47 15.39
CA ASP A 435 -9.66 0.86 14.13
C ASP A 435 -9.99 -0.64 14.29
N VAL A 436 -11.06 -0.95 15.03
CA VAL A 436 -11.50 -2.31 15.34
C VAL A 436 -13.00 -2.40 15.21
N ALA A 437 -13.47 -3.46 14.54
CA ALA A 437 -14.88 -3.80 14.43
C ALA A 437 -15.14 -5.27 14.77
N VAL A 438 -16.37 -5.51 15.22
CA VAL A 438 -16.96 -6.85 15.31
C VAL A 438 -18.01 -6.96 14.21
N VAL A 439 -17.81 -7.91 13.32
CA VAL A 439 -18.83 -8.35 12.35
C VAL A 439 -19.40 -9.70 12.79
N LYS A 440 -20.62 -10.02 12.37
CA LYS A 440 -21.32 -11.23 12.82
C LYS A 440 -22.01 -11.95 11.68
N GLY A 441 -21.86 -13.27 11.66
CA GLY A 441 -22.55 -14.19 10.75
C GLY A 441 -22.94 -15.48 11.45
N ASN A 442 -23.76 -16.30 10.79
CA ASN A 442 -24.13 -17.61 11.31
C ASN A 442 -23.04 -18.63 10.97
N VAL A 443 -22.31 -19.09 11.99
CA VAL A 443 -21.21 -20.07 11.86
C VAL A 443 -21.39 -21.29 12.75
N SER A 444 -22.52 -21.40 13.46
CA SER A 444 -22.74 -22.42 14.49
C SER A 444 -22.62 -23.85 13.96
N ASP A 445 -23.05 -24.07 12.71
CA ASP A 445 -23.04 -25.40 12.07
C ASP A 445 -21.72 -25.74 11.37
N LEU A 446 -20.75 -24.81 11.35
CA LEU A 446 -19.50 -24.97 10.60
C LEU A 446 -18.39 -25.67 11.42
N GLY A 447 -18.59 -25.86 12.73
CA GLY A 447 -17.60 -26.51 13.60
C GLY A 447 -16.27 -25.75 13.71
N ILE A 448 -16.26 -24.45 13.40
CA ILE A 448 -15.05 -23.63 13.39
C ILE A 448 -14.67 -23.27 14.82
N LYS A 449 -13.41 -23.54 15.17
CA LYS A 449 -12.87 -23.23 16.50
C LYS A 449 -12.74 -21.71 16.68
N GLN A 450 -13.21 -21.17 17.81
CA GLN A 450 -12.92 -19.78 18.16
C GLN A 450 -11.46 -19.59 18.57
N ILE A 451 -10.90 -18.41 18.29
CA ILE A 451 -9.51 -18.09 18.64
C ILE A 451 -9.42 -17.48 20.03
N ALA A 452 -8.45 -17.94 20.82
CA ALA A 452 -8.18 -17.40 22.15
C ALA A 452 -7.51 -16.02 22.07
N LEU A 453 -8.03 -15.05 22.83
CA LEU A 453 -7.51 -13.68 22.89
C LEU A 453 -6.71 -13.47 24.19
N ALA A 454 -5.51 -12.89 24.09
CA ALA A 454 -4.64 -12.63 25.22
C ALA A 454 -5.29 -11.71 26.26
N ASP A 455 -4.94 -11.88 27.54
CA ASP A 455 -5.41 -11.03 28.63
C ASP A 455 -4.51 -9.81 28.78
N GLY A 456 -5.10 -8.61 28.89
CA GLY A 456 -4.38 -7.33 28.93
C GLY A 456 -3.41 -7.13 30.11
N ARG A 457 -3.29 -8.09 31.03
CA ARG A 457 -2.27 -8.08 32.10
C ARG A 457 -0.93 -8.69 31.67
N ARG A 458 -0.90 -9.50 30.60
CA ARG A 458 0.33 -10.00 29.97
C ARG A 458 0.53 -9.19 28.70
N SER A 459 1.12 -8.01 28.86
CA SER A 459 1.47 -7.15 27.73
C SER A 459 2.41 -7.92 26.79
N PRO A 460 2.28 -7.77 25.46
CA PRO A 460 3.28 -8.28 24.54
C PRO A 460 4.67 -7.80 25.00
N VAL A 461 5.69 -8.65 24.85
CA VAL A 461 7.06 -8.34 25.28
C VAL A 461 7.89 -8.08 24.03
N SER A 462 8.58 -6.94 23.99
CA SER A 462 9.53 -6.63 22.91
C SER A 462 10.56 -7.76 22.75
N GLY A 463 10.85 -8.12 21.51
CA GLY A 463 11.68 -9.27 21.14
C GLY A 463 10.98 -10.63 21.17
N GLY A 464 9.71 -10.69 21.57
CA GLY A 464 8.90 -11.91 21.51
C GLY A 464 8.56 -12.32 20.08
N PRO A 465 8.52 -13.63 19.76
CA PRO A 465 8.16 -14.10 18.43
C PRO A 465 6.66 -13.93 18.19
N VAL A 466 6.30 -13.62 16.95
CA VAL A 466 4.92 -13.45 16.49
C VAL A 466 4.65 -14.20 15.20
N VAL A 467 3.40 -14.59 15.05
CA VAL A 467 2.88 -15.24 13.84
C VAL A 467 1.68 -14.45 13.38
N LEU A 468 1.67 -14.05 12.12
CA LEU A 468 0.57 -13.36 11.47
C LEU A 468 -0.10 -14.32 10.48
N LEU A 469 -1.43 -14.39 10.54
CA LEU A 469 -2.23 -15.08 9.53
C LEU A 469 -3.18 -14.08 8.86
N GLY A 470 -3.26 -14.15 7.52
CA GLY A 470 -4.25 -13.37 6.79
C GLY A 470 -4.18 -13.56 5.28
N TYR A 471 -4.83 -12.67 4.55
CA TYR A 471 -4.94 -12.72 3.09
C TYR A 471 -4.28 -11.50 2.44
N PRO A 472 -2.94 -11.39 2.50
CA PRO A 472 -2.22 -10.34 1.79
C PRO A 472 -2.52 -10.44 0.29
N THR A 473 -2.69 -9.28 -0.35
CA THR A 473 -3.25 -8.99 -1.68
C THR A 473 -4.61 -9.64 -2.00
N ALA A 474 -5.29 -10.19 -0.99
CA ALA A 474 -6.62 -10.77 -1.03
C ALA A 474 -6.85 -11.73 -2.22
N LEU A 475 -7.69 -11.30 -3.18
CA LEU A 475 -8.03 -12.09 -4.35
C LEU A 475 -6.81 -12.38 -5.24
N ASP A 476 -5.90 -11.41 -5.40
CA ASP A 476 -4.78 -11.52 -6.34
C ASP A 476 -3.77 -12.61 -5.92
N ALA A 477 -3.43 -12.69 -4.63
CA ALA A 477 -2.60 -13.80 -4.12
C ALA A 477 -3.29 -15.16 -4.23
N ILE A 478 -4.61 -15.22 -4.09
CA ILE A 478 -5.36 -16.47 -4.23
C ILE A 478 -5.35 -16.92 -5.70
N LEU A 479 -5.62 -15.99 -6.62
CA LEU A 479 -5.60 -16.26 -8.06
C LEU A 479 -4.19 -16.63 -8.54
N ALA A 480 -3.15 -15.93 -8.09
CA ALA A 480 -1.76 -16.22 -8.46
C ALA A 480 -1.34 -17.66 -8.10
N ARG A 481 -1.85 -18.19 -6.97
CA ARG A 481 -1.59 -19.56 -6.51
C ARG A 481 -2.43 -20.63 -7.24
N ALA A 482 -3.58 -20.25 -7.80
CA ALA A 482 -4.40 -21.17 -8.57
C ALA A 482 -3.74 -21.42 -9.93
N GLY A 483 -3.62 -22.68 -10.39
CA GLY A 483 -3.05 -23.01 -11.70
C GLY A 483 -3.84 -22.40 -12.86
N GLU A 484 -3.19 -22.20 -14.02
CA GLU A 484 -3.82 -21.53 -15.19
C GLU A 484 -5.08 -22.27 -15.67
N GLU A 485 -5.06 -23.61 -15.70
CA GLU A 485 -6.23 -24.44 -16.02
C GLU A 485 -7.37 -24.26 -15.01
N THR A 486 -7.03 -24.17 -13.73
CA THR A 486 -8.01 -23.96 -12.66
C THR A 486 -8.67 -22.59 -12.81
N LEU A 487 -7.90 -21.55 -13.10
CA LEU A 487 -8.39 -20.20 -13.33
C LEU A 487 -9.32 -20.12 -14.55
N GLN A 488 -8.97 -20.78 -15.66
CA GLN A 488 -9.86 -20.84 -16.82
C GLN A 488 -11.20 -21.50 -16.47
N SER A 489 -11.17 -22.60 -15.72
CA SER A 489 -12.41 -23.26 -15.29
C SER A 489 -13.25 -22.42 -14.33
N ILE A 490 -12.61 -21.64 -13.44
CA ILE A 490 -13.28 -20.68 -12.55
C ILE A 490 -13.90 -19.56 -13.36
N ALA A 491 -13.17 -19.01 -14.33
CA ALA A 491 -13.66 -17.92 -15.17
C ALA A 491 -14.87 -18.35 -16.03
N ILE A 492 -14.85 -19.58 -16.56
CA ILE A 492 -15.99 -20.15 -17.29
C ILE A 492 -17.21 -20.35 -16.37
N ALA A 493 -17.00 -20.92 -15.18
CA ALA A 493 -18.08 -21.20 -14.23
C ALA A 493 -18.70 -19.92 -13.66
N SER A 494 -17.87 -18.91 -13.37
CA SER A 494 -18.30 -17.64 -12.77
C SER A 494 -18.91 -16.66 -13.77
N LYS A 495 -18.68 -16.84 -15.07
CA LYS A 495 -19.09 -15.90 -16.13
C LYS A 495 -18.66 -14.45 -15.87
N GLY A 496 -17.56 -14.27 -15.11
CA GLY A 496 -17.02 -12.97 -14.75
C GLY A 496 -17.73 -12.22 -13.62
N ASP A 497 -18.70 -12.85 -12.92
CA ASP A 497 -19.27 -12.29 -11.69
C ASP A 497 -18.27 -12.47 -10.52
N PRO A 498 -17.74 -11.39 -9.91
CA PRO A 498 -16.77 -11.47 -8.82
C PRO A 498 -17.25 -12.34 -7.65
N LYS A 499 -18.55 -12.29 -7.34
CA LYS A 499 -19.13 -13.14 -6.29
C LYS A 499 -19.02 -14.63 -6.63
N GLN A 500 -19.35 -15.02 -7.86
CA GLN A 500 -19.22 -16.41 -8.30
C GLN A 500 -17.75 -16.86 -8.35
N VAL A 501 -16.82 -15.96 -8.67
CA VAL A 501 -15.38 -16.27 -8.56
C VAL A 501 -15.04 -16.65 -7.11
N MET A 502 -15.51 -15.87 -6.13
CA MET A 502 -15.28 -16.16 -4.71
C MET A 502 -15.90 -17.49 -4.28
N GLU A 503 -17.13 -17.78 -4.69
CA GLU A 503 -17.79 -19.06 -4.41
C GLU A 503 -17.05 -20.26 -5.03
N GLU A 504 -16.53 -20.13 -6.25
CA GLU A 504 -15.71 -21.16 -6.89
C GLU A 504 -14.39 -21.38 -6.14
N LEU A 505 -13.73 -20.30 -5.72
CA LEU A 505 -12.50 -20.38 -4.92
C LEU A 505 -12.74 -21.08 -3.59
N ALA A 506 -13.87 -20.81 -2.92
CA ALA A 506 -14.27 -21.47 -1.68
C ALA A 506 -14.55 -22.96 -1.90
N ARG A 507 -15.38 -23.30 -2.90
CA ARG A 507 -15.74 -24.69 -3.24
C ARG A 507 -14.55 -25.56 -3.61
N ARG A 508 -13.56 -24.97 -4.28
CA ARG A 508 -12.29 -25.63 -4.66
C ARG A 508 -11.26 -25.63 -3.54
N ASN A 509 -11.62 -25.11 -2.36
CA ASN A 509 -10.77 -25.03 -1.18
C ASN A 509 -9.46 -24.25 -1.44
N LEU A 510 -9.54 -23.19 -2.23
CA LEU A 510 -8.42 -22.30 -2.58
C LEU A 510 -8.33 -21.07 -1.65
N ILE A 511 -9.39 -20.77 -0.89
CA ILE A 511 -9.38 -19.76 0.16
C ILE A 511 -8.51 -20.26 1.32
N ARG A 512 -7.23 -19.88 1.31
CA ARG A 512 -6.24 -20.27 2.32
C ARG A 512 -5.40 -19.06 2.72
N PRO A 513 -5.33 -18.72 4.03
CA PRO A 513 -4.51 -17.61 4.48
C PRO A 513 -3.03 -17.95 4.28
N ILE A 514 -2.22 -16.91 4.20
CA ILE A 514 -0.76 -16.97 4.22
C ILE A 514 -0.31 -16.75 5.66
N THR A 515 0.81 -17.36 6.02
CA THR A 515 1.42 -17.21 7.33
C THR A 515 2.77 -16.53 7.19
N THR A 516 2.97 -15.48 7.97
CA THR A 516 4.28 -14.82 8.11
C THR A 516 4.69 -14.84 9.56
N GLN A 517 6.00 -14.89 9.79
CA GLN A 517 6.59 -14.95 11.12
C GLN A 517 7.51 -13.75 11.30
N GLY A 518 7.67 -13.32 12.55
CA GLY A 518 8.55 -12.22 12.90
C GLY A 518 8.66 -12.06 14.42
N HIS A 519 9.06 -10.87 14.84
CA HIS A 519 9.26 -10.49 16.22
C HIS A 519 8.61 -9.14 16.51
N ILE A 520 8.24 -8.95 17.77
CA ILE A 520 7.78 -7.66 18.27
C ILE A 520 8.98 -6.73 18.38
N GLY A 521 8.95 -5.62 17.66
CA GLY A 521 9.92 -4.53 17.83
C GLY A 521 9.63 -3.74 19.10
N ASP A 522 8.40 -3.23 19.22
CA ASP A 522 8.00 -2.37 20.33
C ASP A 522 6.50 -2.50 20.66
N VAL A 523 6.10 -2.09 21.86
CA VAL A 523 4.74 -2.22 22.38
C VAL A 523 4.31 -0.91 23.02
N LEU A 524 3.40 -0.23 22.35
CA LEU A 524 2.83 1.05 22.77
C LEU A 524 1.39 0.84 23.27
N PRO A 525 0.80 1.83 23.98
CA PRO A 525 -0.55 1.70 24.52
C PRO A 525 -1.62 1.43 23.46
N ASP A 526 -1.43 1.97 22.25
CA ASP A 526 -2.37 1.95 21.12
C ASP A 526 -1.96 1.02 19.98
N LYS A 527 -0.70 0.54 19.95
CA LYS A 527 -0.15 -0.25 18.84
C LYS A 527 0.98 -1.19 19.26
N ILE A 528 1.12 -2.28 18.52
CA ILE A 528 2.19 -3.26 18.62
C ILE A 528 2.99 -3.17 17.32
N VAL A 529 4.29 -2.93 17.40
CA VAL A 529 5.21 -2.83 16.26
C VAL A 529 5.88 -4.19 16.06
N TYR A 530 5.94 -4.68 14.83
CA TYR A 530 6.57 -5.97 14.52
C TYR A 530 7.11 -6.03 13.08
N ASP A 531 7.97 -7.01 12.80
CA ASP A 531 8.69 -7.14 11.51
C ASP A 531 8.18 -8.29 10.60
N ALA A 532 7.18 -9.05 11.03
CA ALA A 532 6.56 -10.08 10.20
C ALA A 532 5.92 -9.46 8.95
N GLN A 533 6.31 -9.90 7.76
CA GLN A 533 5.87 -9.32 6.48
C GLN A 533 4.35 -9.36 6.29
N THR A 534 3.78 -8.29 5.74
CA THR A 534 2.37 -8.20 5.31
C THR A 534 2.25 -7.21 4.16
N THR A 535 1.17 -7.29 3.40
CA THR A 535 0.81 -6.31 2.36
C THR A 535 -0.69 -5.99 2.46
N SER A 536 -1.20 -5.10 1.61
CA SER A 536 -2.63 -4.75 1.53
C SER A 536 -3.53 -6.00 1.50
N GLY A 537 -4.70 -5.98 2.16
CA GLY A 537 -5.57 -7.16 2.30
C GLY A 537 -5.24 -8.07 3.51
N GLY A 538 -4.03 -7.94 4.09
CA GLY A 538 -3.69 -8.55 5.37
C GLY A 538 -4.36 -7.88 6.60
N SER A 539 -4.92 -6.67 6.43
CA SER A 539 -5.60 -5.91 7.48
C SER A 539 -6.70 -6.74 8.14
N GLY A 540 -6.77 -6.69 9.47
CA GLY A 540 -7.75 -7.40 10.28
C GLY A 540 -7.31 -8.81 10.67
N GLY A 541 -6.16 -9.28 10.16
CA GLY A 541 -5.58 -10.56 10.52
C GLY A 541 -5.10 -10.63 11.97
N PRO A 542 -5.23 -11.78 12.65
CA PRO A 542 -4.74 -11.92 14.02
C PRO A 542 -3.21 -12.04 14.08
N LEU A 543 -2.62 -11.27 14.99
CA LEU A 543 -1.23 -11.39 15.39
C LEU A 543 -1.14 -12.25 16.66
N PHE A 544 -0.48 -13.40 16.57
CA PHE A 544 -0.34 -14.36 17.68
C PHE A 544 1.00 -14.22 18.41
N ASN A 545 1.00 -14.47 19.71
CA ASN A 545 2.20 -14.68 20.52
C ASN A 545 2.55 -16.17 20.65
N ASN A 546 3.74 -16.49 21.17
CA ASN A 546 4.21 -17.86 21.45
C ASN A 546 3.32 -18.75 22.34
N GLU A 547 2.30 -18.20 23.01
CA GLU A 547 1.29 -18.98 23.75
C GLU A 547 0.12 -19.43 22.87
N GLY A 548 0.08 -19.05 21.59
CA GLY A 548 -1.02 -19.35 20.67
C GLY A 548 -2.24 -18.46 20.89
N LYS A 549 -2.06 -17.29 21.52
CA LYS A 549 -3.12 -16.31 21.76
C LYS A 549 -2.94 -15.09 20.87
N VAL A 550 -4.04 -14.51 20.43
CA VAL A 550 -4.03 -13.27 19.67
C VAL A 550 -3.72 -12.12 20.61
N ILE A 551 -2.70 -11.34 20.28
CA ILE A 551 -2.26 -10.15 21.01
C ILE A 551 -2.59 -8.86 20.27
N GLY A 552 -2.82 -8.90 18.97
CA GLY A 552 -3.21 -7.75 18.17
C GLY A 552 -3.95 -8.08 16.88
N ILE A 553 -4.48 -7.05 16.24
CA ILE A 553 -5.20 -7.07 14.97
C ILE A 553 -4.35 -6.28 13.96
N ASN A 554 -3.82 -6.95 12.94
CA ASN A 554 -2.91 -6.39 11.94
C ASN A 554 -3.50 -5.20 11.20
N PHE A 555 -2.70 -4.15 11.02
CA PHE A 555 -3.01 -2.98 10.21
C PHE A 555 -2.02 -2.89 9.05
N ALA A 556 -2.46 -3.21 7.83
CA ALA A 556 -1.54 -3.46 6.71
C ALA A 556 -1.18 -2.22 5.86
N MET A 557 -1.57 -1.00 6.27
CA MET A 557 -1.35 0.22 5.49
C MET A 557 -0.67 1.32 6.30
N VAL A 558 0.65 1.27 6.43
CA VAL A 558 1.41 2.49 6.71
C VAL A 558 2.49 2.64 5.66
N ARG A 559 2.18 3.38 4.59
CA ARG A 559 3.12 3.73 3.51
C ARG A 559 4.29 4.60 4.01
N GLU A 560 4.20 5.12 5.23
CA GLU A 560 5.13 6.07 5.86
C GLU A 560 6.18 5.39 6.77
N PHE A 561 6.07 4.08 7.03
CA PHE A 561 6.99 3.37 7.92
C PHE A 561 7.87 2.37 7.15
N GLY A 562 9.18 2.64 7.14
CA GLY A 562 10.21 1.86 6.46
C GLY A 562 10.43 0.46 7.05
N GLY A 563 9.55 -0.49 6.71
CA GLY A 563 9.77 -1.93 6.90
C GLY A 563 9.27 -2.53 8.22
N SER A 564 8.53 -1.79 9.03
CA SER A 564 7.86 -2.31 10.25
C SER A 564 6.35 -2.22 10.11
N ASN A 565 5.64 -3.26 10.56
CA ASN A 565 4.20 -3.37 10.56
C ASN A 565 3.63 -3.08 11.94
N PHE A 566 2.34 -2.72 12.00
CA PHE A 566 1.67 -2.39 13.25
C PHE A 566 0.38 -3.20 13.41
N ALA A 567 0.06 -3.54 14.65
CA ALA A 567 -1.21 -4.16 15.01
C ALA A 567 -1.86 -3.40 16.16
N ILE A 568 -3.18 -3.32 16.15
CA ILE A 568 -3.95 -2.73 17.23
C ILE A 568 -4.05 -3.76 18.37
N PRO A 569 -3.77 -3.41 19.63
CA PRO A 569 -3.86 -4.34 20.74
C PRO A 569 -5.22 -5.03 20.83
N VAL A 570 -5.23 -6.34 21.05
CA VAL A 570 -6.47 -7.16 21.08
C VAL A 570 -7.44 -6.72 22.18
N GLY A 571 -6.97 -5.97 23.19
CA GLY A 571 -7.79 -5.41 24.25
C GLY A 571 -8.95 -4.56 23.74
N PHE A 572 -8.73 -3.78 22.67
CA PHE A 572 -9.78 -3.01 22.00
C PHE A 572 -10.87 -3.94 21.46
N GLY A 573 -10.51 -5.01 20.76
CA GLY A 573 -11.46 -6.02 20.27
C GLY A 573 -12.18 -6.78 21.39
N LYS A 574 -11.47 -7.19 22.45
CA LYS A 574 -12.07 -7.86 23.63
C LYS A 574 -13.13 -7.00 24.30
N SER A 575 -12.95 -5.68 24.32
CA SER A 575 -13.94 -4.76 24.92
C SER A 575 -15.28 -4.79 24.18
N LEU A 576 -15.27 -5.00 22.86
CA LEU A 576 -16.47 -5.08 22.03
C LEU A 576 -17.21 -6.42 22.18
N LEU A 577 -16.47 -7.51 22.41
CA LEU A 577 -17.04 -8.86 22.54
C LEU A 577 -17.78 -9.09 23.86
N LYS A 578 -17.63 -8.19 24.84
CA LYS A 578 -18.43 -8.26 26.07
C LYS A 578 -19.90 -8.04 25.74
N PRO A 579 -20.81 -8.83 26.34
CA PRO A 579 -22.25 -8.75 26.07
C PRO A 579 -22.78 -7.34 26.32
#